data_AF-A0A915AYT6-F1
#
_entry.id   AF-A0A915AYT6-F1
#
_cell.length_a   1.000
_cell.length_b   1.000
_cell.length_c   1.000
_cell.angle_alpha   90.00
_cell.angle_beta   90.00
_cell.angle_gamma   90.00
#
_symmetry.space_group_name_H-M   'P 1'
#
loop_
_entity.id
_entity.type
_entity.pdbx_description
1 polymer ?
#
loop_
_entity_poly.entity_id
_entity_poly.type
_entity_poly.pdbx_seq_one_letter_code
_entity_poly.pdbx_strand_id
1 'polypeptide(L)' 'IGVNLTFFPLHFAGIHGYPRKYLDYPDIYSVWNVMASYGSIISVFALFLFIYVLLESFISHRLFLFDYYVNSGPE' A
#
# COMPACT_ATOMS: atom_id res chain seq x y z
N ILE A 1 -0.23 5.74 1.97
CA ILE A 1 0.79 6.70 1.49
C ILE A 1 1.49 6.23 0.22
N GLY A 2 1.99 4.97 0.16
CA GLY A 2 2.76 4.46 -0.98
C GLY A 2 2.03 4.57 -2.32
N VAL A 3 0.76 4.15 -2.37
CA VAL A 3 -0.09 4.22 -3.58
C VAL A 3 -0.14 5.64 -4.17
N ASN A 4 -0.33 6.67 -3.35
CA ASN A 4 -0.37 8.04 -3.82
C ASN A 4 0.99 8.47 -4.38
N LEU A 5 2.09 8.08 -3.72
CA LEU A 5 3.44 8.38 -4.20
C LEU A 5 3.77 7.65 -5.53
N THR A 6 3.17 6.49 -5.79
CA THR A 6 3.32 5.76 -7.07
C THR A 6 2.53 6.42 -8.21
N PHE A 7 1.27 6.78 -7.98
CA PHE A 7 0.38 7.22 -9.05
C PHE A 7 0.37 8.73 -9.30
N PHE A 8 0.69 9.54 -8.29
CA PHE A 8 0.65 11.00 -8.42
C PHE A 8 1.75 11.57 -9.36
N PRO A 9 3.02 11.15 -9.28
CA PRO A 9 4.07 11.55 -10.24
C PRO A 9 3.71 11.25 -11.71
N LEU A 10 3.00 10.14 -11.94
CA LEU A 10 2.60 9.70 -13.27
C LEU A 10 1.55 10.60 -13.91
N HIS A 11 0.76 11.32 -13.10
CA HIS A 11 -0.18 12.31 -13.62
C HIS A 11 0.55 13.47 -14.31
N PHE A 12 1.59 14.00 -13.68
CA PHE A 12 2.41 15.06 -14.27
C PHE A 12 3.19 14.57 -15.49
N ALA A 13 3.79 13.38 -15.42
CA ALA A 13 4.45 12.79 -16.58
C ALA A 13 3.48 12.61 -17.77
N GLY A 14 2.22 12.21 -17.49
CA GLY A 14 1.18 12.08 -18.51
C GLY A 14 0.84 13.39 -19.23
N ILE A 15 0.82 14.52 -18.51
CA ILE A 15 0.60 15.85 -19.11
C ILE A 15 1.75 16.25 -20.03
N HIS A 16 2.97 15.81 -19.73
CA HIS A 16 4.15 16.05 -20.57
C HIS A 16 4.26 15.13 -21.80
N GLY A 17 3.26 14.28 -22.05
CA GLY A 17 3.25 13.39 -23.21
C GLY A 17 3.98 12.07 -22.99
N TYR A 18 4.10 11.61 -21.74
CA TYR A 18 4.74 10.34 -21.43
C TYR A 18 4.09 9.17 -22.17
N PRO A 19 4.84 8.48 -23.05
CA PRO A 19 4.26 7.45 -23.90
C PRO A 19 4.08 6.15 -23.10
N ARG A 20 2.96 5.47 -23.31
CA ARG A 20 2.69 4.20 -22.60
C ARG A 20 3.42 3.04 -23.28
N LYS A 21 3.86 2.06 -22.49
CA LYS A 21 4.41 0.76 -22.94
C LYS A 21 5.78 0.83 -23.64
N TYR A 22 6.61 1.80 -23.30
CA TYR A 22 8.00 1.84 -23.77
C TYR A 22 8.94 1.27 -22.69
N LEU A 23 10.03 0.65 -23.11
CA LEU A 23 11.07 0.16 -22.19
C LEU A 23 11.97 1.31 -21.75
N ASP A 24 12.38 2.12 -22.73
CA ASP A 24 13.30 3.24 -22.53
C ASP A 24 12.60 4.57 -22.79
N TYR A 25 12.96 5.57 -21.99
CA TYR A 25 12.39 6.90 -22.02
C TYR A 25 13.50 7.94 -22.02
N PRO A 26 13.29 9.13 -22.62
CA PRO A 26 14.21 10.24 -22.47
C PRO A 26 14.45 10.57 -20.99
N ASP A 27 15.67 11.02 -20.65
CA ASP A 27 16.10 11.31 -19.27
C ASP A 27 15.18 12.29 -18.51
N ILE A 28 14.41 13.11 -19.24
CA ILE A 28 13.42 14.05 -18.69
C ILE A 28 12.37 13.34 -17.84
N TYR A 29 12.01 12.08 -18.16
CA TYR A 29 11.00 11.32 -17.42
C TYR A 29 11.59 10.50 -16.26
N SER A 30 12.91 10.42 -16.16
CA SER A 30 13.59 9.63 -15.12
C SER A 30 13.19 10.08 -13.71
N VAL A 31 13.06 11.39 -13.49
CA VAL A 31 12.71 11.99 -12.18
C VAL A 31 11.35 11.49 -11.69
N TRP A 32 10.33 11.52 -12.55
CA TRP A 32 8.98 11.08 -12.20
C TRP A 32 8.90 9.57 -11.98
N ASN A 33 9.67 8.81 -12.75
CA ASN A 33 9.76 7.35 -12.61
C ASN A 33 10.46 6.94 -11.31
N VAL A 34 11.56 7.59 -10.93
CA VAL A 34 12.27 7.32 -9.68
C VAL A 34 11.37 7.57 -8.46
N MET A 35 10.63 8.68 -8.46
CA MET A 35 9.65 8.97 -7.40
C MET A 35 8.56 7.89 -7.32
N ALA A 36 8.03 7.46 -8.48
CA ALA A 36 7.03 6.40 -8.53
C ALA A 36 7.58 5.04 -8.04
N SER A 37 8.85 4.73 -8.33
CA SER A 37 9.52 3.51 -7.86
C SER A 37 9.62 3.45 -6.34
N TYR A 38 9.96 4.56 -5.68
CA TYR A 38 9.95 4.61 -4.20
C TYR A 38 8.55 4.38 -3.62
N GLY A 39 7.51 4.92 -4.27
CA GLY A 39 6.12 4.68 -3.88
C GLY A 39 5.74 3.20 -3.99
N SER A 40 6.19 2.53 -5.05
CA SER A 40 5.96 1.10 -5.28
C SER A 40 6.59 0.25 -4.17
N ILE A 41 7.84 0.51 -3.79
CA ILE A 41 8.52 -0.22 -2.70
C ILE A 41 7.73 -0.10 -1.38
N ILE A 42 7.25 1.10 -1.06
CA ILE A 42 6.44 1.33 0.15
C ILE A 42 5.13 0.51 0.10
N SER A 43 4.48 0.44 -1.07
CA SER A 43 3.24 -0.34 -1.24
C SER A 43 3.47 -1.84 -1.12
N VAL A 44 4.60 -2.36 -1.62
CA VAL A 44 4.98 -3.77 -1.47
C VAL A 44 5.22 -4.10 0.00
N PHE A 45 5.92 -3.24 0.74
CA PHE A 45 6.12 -3.44 2.17
C PHE A 45 4.80 -3.44 2.96
N ALA A 46 3.86 -2.56 2.60
CA ALA A 46 2.52 -2.54 3.19
C ALA A 46 1.74 -3.84 2.91
N LEU A 47 1.92 -4.45 1.73
CA LEU A 47 1.31 -5.73 1.38
C LEU A 47 1.88 -6.88 2.23
N PHE A 48 3.19 -6.91 2.47
CA PHE A 48 3.78 -7.90 3.37
C PHE A 48 3.25 -7.75 4.80
N LEU A 49 3.15 -6.52 5.31
CA LEU A 49 2.54 -6.25 6.61
C LEU A 49 1.08 -6.70 6.68
N PHE A 50 0.32 -6.47 5.61
CA PHE A 50 -1.08 -6.91 5.54
C PHE A 50 -1.19 -8.44 5.65
N ILE A 51 -0.36 -9.18 4.90
CA ILE A 51 -0.33 -10.64 4.99
C ILE A 51 0.05 -11.11 6.40
N TYR A 52 1.03 -10.45 7.02
CA TYR A 52 1.45 -10.79 8.39
C TYR A 52 0.32 -10.62 9.41
N VAL A 53 -0.37 -9.47 9.40
CA VAL A 53 -1.51 -9.23 10.31
C VAL A 53 -2.65 -10.20 10.02
N LEU A 54 -2.88 -10.54 8.75
CA LEU A 54 -3.91 -11.50 8.37
C LEU A 54 -3.61 -12.90 8.94
N LEU A 55 -2.36 -13.35 8.84
CA LEU A 55 -1.93 -14.62 9.46
C LEU A 55 -2.03 -14.59 10.98
N GLU A 56 -1.61 -13.49 11.62
CA GLU A 56 -1.74 -13.32 13.07
C GLU A 56 -3.22 -13.38 13.49
N SER A 57 -4.12 -12.78 12.72
CA SER A 57 -5.56 -12.81 13.00
C SER A 57 -6.17 -14.21 12.92
N PHE A 58 -5.63 -15.12 12.10
CA PHE A 58 -6.12 -16.49 12.04
C PHE A 58 -5.56 -17.39 13.15
N ILE A 59 -4.32 -17.13 13.59
CA ILE A 59 -3.68 -17.90 14.66
C ILE A 59 -4.17 -17.41 16.03
N SER A 60 -4.41 -16.11 16.18
CA SER A 60 -4.85 -15.52 17.43
C SER A 60 -6.35 -15.77 17.66
N HIS A 61 -6.66 -16.77 18.48
CA HIS A 61 -8.02 -16.98 18.99
C HIS A 61 -8.34 -15.98 20.12
N ARG A 62 -8.37 -14.69 19.80
CA ARG A 62 -8.77 -13.66 20.78
C ARG A 62 -10.27 -13.77 21.03
N LEU A 63 -10.66 -13.83 22.30
CA LEU A 63 -12.07 -13.72 22.71
C LEU A 63 -12.66 -12.44 22.10
N PHE A 64 -13.82 -12.56 21.46
CA PHE A 64 -14.54 -11.40 20.97
C PHE A 64 -14.96 -10.54 22.16
N LEU A 65 -14.86 -9.21 22.04
CA LEU A 65 -15.27 -8.27 23.09
C LEU A 65 -16.71 -8.50 23.57
N PHE A 66 -17.57 -9.09 22.73
CA PHE A 66 -18.94 -9.45 23.09
C PHE A 66 -19.01 -10.50 24.21
N ASP A 67 -18.16 -11.53 24.18
CA ASP A 67 -18.11 -12.55 25.25
C ASP A 67 -17.62 -11.97 26.57
N TYR A 68 -16.79 -10.92 26.52
CA TYR A 68 -16.31 -10.22 27.72
C TYR A 68 -17.43 -9.44 28.41
N TYR A 69 -18.29 -8.76 27.64
CA TYR A 69 -19.41 -8.00 28.20
C TYR A 69 -20.48 -8.91 28.84
N VAL A 70 -20.80 -10.05 28.21
CA VAL A 70 -21.80 -11.00 28.75
C VAL A 70 -21.35 -11.61 30.09
N ASN A 71 -20.06 -11.88 30.28
CA ASN A 71 -19.53 -12.45 31.53
C ASN A 71 -19.29 -11.41 32.65
N SER A 72 -19.45 -10.11 32.37
CA SER A 72 -19.22 -9.00 33.32
C SER A 72 -20.50 -8.31 33.80
N GLY A 73 -21.67 -8.79 33.36
CA GLY A 73 -22.95 -8.31 33.87
C GLY A 73 -23.11 -8.67 35.36
N PRO A 74 -23.64 -7.77 36.20
CA PRO A 74 -23.94 -8.12 37.58
C PRO A 74 -25.04 -9.17 37.57
N GLU A 75 -24.79 -10.27 38.28
CA GLU A 75 -25.79 -11.28 38.61
C GLU A 75 -27.01 -10.64 39.31
#